data_AF-A0A2E0TGV7-F1
#
_entry.id   AF-A0A2E0TGV7-F1
#
_cell.length_a   1.000
_cell.length_b   1.000
_cell.length_c   1.000
_cell.angle_alpha   90.00
_cell.angle_beta   90.00
_cell.angle_gamma   90.00
#
_symmetry.space_group_name_H-M   'P 1'
#
loop_
_entity.id
_entity.type
_entity.pdbx_description
1 polymer ?
#
loop_
_entity_poly.entity_id
_entity_poly.type
_entity_poly.pdbx_seq_one_letter_code
_entity_poly.pdbx_strand_id
1 'polypeptide(L)'
;MAGRPPRFAVATFKRVFETTPTRDVLTLEELTAGLMRFILKPKLERQVARDVMRIEEAWAAIESGERLGGRRWSILRRAEKRGGREEARRAYERLLQKARGRAKTDLRIWSPTLYREGGRRESDDVVHLSCLVLDYDSGVPIEEASAQWTEWYHVVHTTWSHRPEHPKFRLVLPLAKPVLAEDWRPFWWWGAERAGMRNDPALKSPASNYALPAIRGREQPRQAFVRRAPLLDPLREGLVKRVADPPPDLPPPGPSHWRGDDPDEKFVDHPREPFVAAEPLFVSDEPDESDFDLFGDGEANAREEREGGEPDPWADEFDDLF
;
A
#
# COMPACT_ATOMS: atom_id res chain seq x y z
N MET A 1 15.38 24.90 27.52
CA MET A 1 14.62 23.73 28.01
C MET A 1 14.57 22.73 26.88
N ALA A 2 15.14 21.54 27.04
CA ALA A 2 15.04 20.50 26.01
C ALA A 2 13.56 20.06 25.94
N GLY A 3 12.91 20.35 24.80
CA GLY A 3 11.53 19.92 24.58
C GLY A 3 11.41 18.40 24.64
N ARG A 4 10.24 17.91 25.05
CA ARG A 4 9.92 16.48 25.05
C ARG A 4 10.19 15.91 23.64
N PRO A 5 10.84 14.74 23.50
CA PRO A 5 11.07 14.15 22.18
C PRO A 5 9.74 13.86 21.48
N PRO A 6 9.67 14.00 20.14
CA PRO A 6 8.45 13.76 19.38
C PRO A 6 7.98 12.31 19.53
N ARG A 7 6.66 12.15 19.59
CA ARG A 7 5.96 10.87 19.75
C ARG A 7 4.99 10.71 18.57
N PHE A 8 4.88 9.50 18.05
CA PHE A 8 4.13 9.20 16.83
C PHE A 8 3.01 8.23 17.17
N ALA A 9 1.76 8.67 17.01
CA ALA A 9 0.63 7.77 17.11
C ALA A 9 0.55 6.94 15.83
N VAL A 10 0.38 5.64 16.02
CA VAL A 10 0.05 4.72 14.94
C VAL A 10 -1.11 3.83 15.38
N ALA A 11 -1.87 3.37 14.40
CA ALA A 11 -2.87 2.34 14.59
C ALA A 11 -2.45 1.10 13.81
N THR A 12 -2.64 -0.07 14.41
CA THR A 12 -2.43 -1.36 13.76
C THR A 12 -3.70 -2.19 13.81
N PHE A 13 -3.80 -3.12 12.87
CA PHE A 13 -4.93 -4.04 12.74
C PHE A 13 -4.39 -5.44 12.50
N LYS A 14 -4.90 -6.43 13.22
CA LYS A 14 -4.46 -7.83 13.07
C LYS A 14 -4.86 -8.37 11.70
N ARG A 15 -6.02 -7.93 11.19
CA ARG A 15 -6.56 -8.34 9.87
C ARG A 15 -7.08 -7.14 9.09
N VAL A 16 -7.09 -7.25 7.76
CA VAL A 16 -7.56 -6.18 6.87
C VAL A 16 -9.03 -5.80 7.08
N PHE A 17 -9.84 -6.71 7.63
CA PHE A 17 -11.27 -6.50 7.87
C PHE A 17 -11.58 -5.96 9.27
N GLU A 18 -10.57 -5.86 10.14
CA GLU A 18 -10.77 -5.35 11.49
C GLU A 18 -11.01 -3.85 11.45
N THR A 19 -12.08 -3.41 12.12
CA THR A 19 -12.50 -2.01 12.19
C THR A 19 -12.07 -1.33 13.48
N THR A 20 -11.67 -2.10 14.49
CA THR A 20 -11.20 -1.56 15.77
C THR A 20 -9.68 -1.41 15.75
N PRO A 21 -9.15 -0.18 15.87
CA PRO A 21 -7.70 0.05 15.82
C PRO A 21 -7.04 -0.34 17.14
N THR A 22 -5.92 -1.06 17.05
CA THR A 22 -4.97 -1.17 18.16
C THR A 22 -4.07 0.07 18.14
N ARG A 23 -4.23 0.96 19.12
CA ARG A 23 -3.52 2.24 19.23
C ARG A 23 -2.15 2.02 19.87
N ASP A 24 -1.10 2.59 19.28
CA ASP A 24 0.27 2.58 19.83
C ASP A 24 0.89 3.98 19.67
N VAL A 25 1.83 4.31 20.56
CA VAL A 25 2.56 5.58 20.54
C VAL A 25 4.06 5.29 20.60
N LEU A 26 4.73 5.67 19.53
CA LEU A 26 6.10 5.28 19.24
C LEU A 26 7.05 6.46 19.39
N THR A 27 8.30 6.16 19.76
CA THR A 27 9.43 7.05 19.54
C THR A 27 9.83 7.03 18.06
N LEU A 28 10.66 7.98 17.62
CA LEU A 28 11.19 7.99 16.26
C LEU A 28 11.96 6.70 15.95
N GLU A 29 12.70 6.16 16.92
CA GLU A 29 13.46 4.93 16.76
C GLU A 29 12.53 3.72 16.55
N GLU A 30 11.48 3.59 17.36
CA GLU A 30 10.51 2.49 17.26
C GLU A 30 9.70 2.57 15.95
N LEU A 31 9.29 3.77 15.54
CA LEU A 31 8.64 3.99 14.25
C LEU A 31 9.56 3.55 13.10
N THR A 32 10.81 4.01 13.12
CA THR A 32 11.79 3.68 12.09
C THR A 32 12.09 2.19 12.05
N ALA A 33 12.27 1.55 13.21
CA ALA A 33 12.53 0.13 13.31
C ALA A 33 11.40 -0.70 12.71
N GLY A 34 10.13 -0.35 12.99
CA GLY A 34 8.98 -1.04 12.41
C GLY A 34 8.88 -0.89 10.89
N LEU A 35 9.21 0.30 10.36
CA LEU A 35 9.20 0.56 8.91
C LEU A 35 10.39 -0.09 8.16
N MET A 36 11.48 -0.41 8.86
CA MET A 36 12.63 -1.14 8.29
C MET A 36 12.54 -2.65 8.49
N ARG A 37 11.50 -3.13 9.18
CA ARG A 37 11.30 -4.55 9.51
C ARG A 37 10.32 -5.18 8.54
N PHE A 38 10.73 -6.26 7.90
CA PHE A 38 9.88 -7.00 6.98
C PHE A 38 9.29 -8.24 7.64
N ILE A 39 7.97 -8.37 7.57
CA ILE A 39 7.25 -9.58 7.95
C ILE A 39 7.46 -10.65 6.87
N LEU A 40 7.92 -11.83 7.27
CA LEU A 40 8.23 -12.94 6.40
C LEU A 40 7.00 -13.86 6.23
N LYS A 41 6.46 -13.96 5.00
CA LYS A 41 5.22 -14.68 4.68
C LYS A 41 5.40 -15.87 3.70
N PRO A 42 6.24 -16.88 4.01
CA PRO A 42 6.53 -18.01 3.11
C PRO A 42 5.37 -19.01 3.03
N LYS A 43 4.48 -19.03 4.02
CA LYS A 43 3.24 -19.82 3.96
C LYS A 43 2.27 -19.23 2.92
N LEU A 44 2.07 -17.91 2.95
CA LEU A 44 1.23 -17.19 2.00
C LEU A 44 1.76 -17.39 0.57
N GLU A 45 3.07 -17.23 0.36
CA GLU A 45 3.66 -17.40 -0.96
C GLU A 45 3.42 -18.81 -1.53
N ARG A 46 3.68 -19.86 -0.73
CA ARG A 46 3.40 -21.24 -1.16
C ARG A 46 1.93 -21.48 -1.47
N GLN A 47 1.01 -20.83 -0.76
CA GLN A 47 -0.42 -20.93 -1.05
C GLN A 47 -0.78 -20.25 -2.36
N VAL A 48 -0.24 -19.05 -2.63
CA VAL A 48 -0.45 -18.31 -3.88
C VAL A 48 0.12 -19.09 -5.05
N ALA A 49 1.39 -19.53 -4.97
CA ALA A 49 2.05 -20.31 -6.01
C ALA A 49 1.27 -21.59 -6.35
N ARG A 50 0.79 -22.32 -5.34
CA ARG A 50 -0.03 -23.52 -5.55
C ARG A 50 -1.38 -23.21 -6.23
N ASP A 51 -2.01 -22.09 -5.89
CA ASP A 51 -3.29 -21.72 -6.52
C ASP A 51 -3.09 -21.30 -7.97
N VAL A 52 -2.05 -20.51 -8.26
CA VAL A 52 -1.64 -20.13 -9.62
C VAL A 52 -1.37 -21.37 -10.47
N MET A 53 -0.55 -22.30 -9.99
CA MET A 53 -0.25 -23.56 -10.69
C MET A 53 -1.54 -24.34 -11.03
N ARG A 54 -2.49 -24.44 -10.09
CA ARG A 54 -3.78 -25.12 -10.32
C ARG A 54 -4.69 -24.38 -11.31
N ILE A 55 -4.57 -23.06 -11.39
CA ILE A 55 -5.30 -22.24 -12.37
C ILE A 55 -4.70 -22.46 -13.76
N GLU A 56 -3.36 -22.50 -13.87
CA GLU A 56 -2.63 -22.78 -15.10
C GLU A 56 -2.91 -24.19 -15.63
N GLU A 57 -2.85 -25.22 -14.77
CA GLU A 57 -3.26 -26.60 -15.12
C GLU A 57 -4.71 -26.65 -15.63
N ALA A 58 -5.62 -25.93 -14.97
CA ALA A 58 -7.02 -25.86 -15.38
C ALA A 58 -7.20 -25.15 -16.73
N TRP A 59 -6.42 -24.10 -17.00
CA TRP A 59 -6.45 -23.41 -18.29
C TRP A 59 -5.88 -24.29 -19.41
N ALA A 60 -4.75 -24.96 -19.17
CA ALA A 60 -4.15 -25.88 -20.14
C ALA A 60 -5.10 -27.02 -20.51
N ALA A 61 -5.81 -27.60 -19.54
CA ALA A 61 -6.84 -28.62 -19.82
C ALA A 61 -8.01 -28.07 -20.65
N ILE A 62 -8.39 -26.81 -20.42
CA ILE A 62 -9.39 -26.15 -21.26
C ILE A 62 -8.81 -25.97 -22.68
N GLU A 63 -7.54 -25.59 -22.87
CA GLU A 63 -6.87 -25.47 -24.19
C GLU A 63 -6.80 -26.79 -24.95
N SER A 64 -6.45 -27.87 -24.27
CA SER A 64 -6.33 -29.20 -24.89
C SER A 64 -7.66 -29.93 -25.08
N GLY A 65 -8.76 -29.38 -24.56
CA GLY A 65 -10.07 -30.06 -24.54
C GLY A 65 -10.15 -31.22 -23.55
N GLU A 66 -9.14 -31.37 -22.68
CA GLU A 66 -9.10 -32.37 -21.64
C GLU A 66 -10.06 -32.04 -20.48
N ARG A 67 -10.56 -33.10 -19.86
CA ARG A 67 -11.37 -32.97 -18.65
C ARG A 67 -10.47 -33.01 -17.42
N LEU A 68 -10.26 -31.85 -16.81
CA LEU A 68 -9.69 -31.75 -15.48
C LEU A 68 -10.82 -31.69 -14.43
N GLY A 69 -10.60 -32.27 -13.25
CA GLY A 69 -11.54 -32.13 -12.14
C GLY A 69 -11.36 -30.81 -11.38
N GLY A 70 -12.31 -30.49 -10.49
CA GLY A 70 -12.10 -29.48 -9.46
C GLY A 70 -12.63 -28.07 -9.77
N ARG A 71 -12.53 -27.20 -8.76
CA ARG A 71 -13.21 -25.89 -8.71
C ARG A 71 -12.74 -24.93 -9.82
N ARG A 72 -11.43 -24.84 -10.07
CA ARG A 72 -10.86 -23.86 -11.02
C ARG A 72 -11.27 -24.22 -12.45
N TRP A 73 -11.06 -25.48 -12.84
CA TRP A 73 -11.51 -25.99 -14.14
C TRP A 73 -13.02 -25.84 -14.32
N SER A 74 -13.83 -26.12 -13.28
CA SER A 74 -15.28 -25.98 -13.37
C SER A 74 -15.73 -24.54 -13.62
N ILE A 75 -15.04 -23.56 -13.03
CA ILE A 75 -15.28 -22.12 -13.30
C ILE A 75 -14.95 -21.79 -14.76
N LEU A 76 -13.75 -22.18 -15.22
CA LEU A 76 -13.30 -21.91 -16.58
C LEU A 76 -14.20 -22.60 -17.63
N ARG A 77 -14.59 -23.85 -17.40
CA ARG A 77 -15.47 -24.60 -18.30
C ARG A 77 -16.88 -24.01 -18.34
N ARG A 78 -17.39 -23.47 -17.23
CA ARG A 78 -18.68 -22.78 -17.22
C ARG A 78 -18.62 -21.48 -18.02
N ALA A 79 -17.56 -20.70 -17.86
CA ALA A 79 -17.31 -19.51 -18.64
C ALA A 79 -17.19 -19.84 -20.14
N GLU A 80 -16.46 -20.91 -20.49
CA GLU A 80 -16.34 -21.36 -21.87
C GLU A 80 -17.68 -21.78 -22.50
N LYS A 81 -18.54 -22.43 -21.72
CA LYS A 81 -19.89 -22.80 -22.19
C LYS A 81 -20.80 -21.59 -22.41
N ARG A 82 -20.60 -20.50 -21.68
CA ARG A 82 -21.45 -19.31 -21.73
C ARG A 82 -21.09 -18.38 -22.89
N GLY A 83 -19.80 -18.16 -23.12
CA GLY A 83 -19.32 -17.16 -24.07
C GLY A 83 -18.05 -17.58 -24.80
N GLY A 84 -17.79 -18.89 -24.87
CA GLY A 84 -16.67 -19.45 -25.62
C GLY A 84 -15.31 -19.16 -25.00
N ARG A 85 -14.28 -19.30 -25.82
CA ARG A 85 -12.87 -19.27 -25.40
C ARG A 85 -12.45 -17.96 -24.75
N GLU A 86 -12.94 -16.84 -25.29
CA GLU A 86 -12.59 -15.52 -24.80
C GLU A 86 -13.14 -15.28 -23.40
N GLU A 87 -14.36 -15.71 -23.13
CA GLU A 87 -14.94 -15.59 -21.79
C GLU A 87 -14.20 -16.47 -20.77
N ALA A 88 -13.78 -17.67 -21.17
CA ALA A 88 -12.92 -18.52 -20.37
C ALA A 88 -11.56 -17.86 -20.08
N ARG A 89 -10.96 -17.19 -21.07
CA ARG A 89 -9.70 -16.44 -20.91
C ARG A 89 -9.84 -15.30 -19.92
N ARG A 90 -10.90 -14.50 -20.03
CA ARG A 90 -11.19 -13.43 -19.06
C ARG A 90 -11.40 -13.99 -17.65
N ALA A 91 -12.06 -15.15 -17.53
CA ALA A 91 -12.22 -15.83 -16.24
C ALA A 91 -10.88 -16.34 -15.68
N TYR A 92 -10.00 -16.87 -16.52
CA TYR A 92 -8.64 -17.28 -16.17
C TYR A 92 -7.81 -16.10 -15.65
N GLU A 93 -7.80 -14.97 -16.37
CA GLU A 93 -7.11 -13.75 -15.97
C GLU A 93 -7.64 -13.23 -14.61
N ARG A 94 -8.97 -13.22 -14.42
CA ARG A 94 -9.59 -12.88 -13.13
C ARG A 94 -9.18 -13.84 -12.00
N LEU A 95 -9.10 -15.14 -12.27
CA LEU A 95 -8.67 -16.11 -11.27
C LEU A 95 -7.21 -15.89 -10.86
N LEU A 96 -6.32 -15.63 -11.82
CA LEU A 96 -4.92 -15.29 -11.54
C LEU A 96 -4.82 -13.99 -10.73
N GLN A 97 -5.56 -12.95 -11.10
CA GLN A 97 -5.61 -11.71 -10.34
C GLN A 97 -6.10 -11.95 -8.91
N LYS A 98 -7.14 -12.75 -8.71
CA LYS A 98 -7.65 -13.10 -7.37
C LYS A 98 -6.65 -13.90 -6.55
N ALA A 99 -5.97 -14.89 -7.15
CA ALA A 99 -4.96 -15.69 -6.48
C ALA A 99 -3.77 -14.82 -6.02
N ARG A 100 -3.26 -13.95 -6.91
CA ARG A 100 -2.17 -13.00 -6.59
C ARG A 100 -2.61 -11.92 -5.60
N GLY A 101 -3.88 -11.51 -5.66
CA GLY A 101 -4.50 -10.53 -4.78
C GLY A 101 -4.73 -11.02 -3.34
N ARG A 102 -4.60 -12.33 -3.08
CA ARG A 102 -4.78 -12.92 -1.73
C ARG A 102 -3.89 -12.27 -0.67
N ALA A 103 -2.70 -11.82 -1.06
CA ALA A 103 -1.81 -11.11 -0.15
C ALA A 103 -2.46 -9.88 0.48
N LYS A 104 -3.31 -9.14 -0.26
CA LYS A 104 -4.01 -7.96 0.27
C LYS A 104 -4.85 -8.24 1.51
N THR A 105 -5.28 -9.49 1.71
CA THR A 105 -6.09 -9.91 2.87
C THR A 105 -5.29 -10.46 4.05
N ASP A 106 -4.05 -10.89 3.82
CA ASP A 106 -3.20 -11.54 4.82
C ASP A 106 -2.11 -10.61 5.39
N LEU A 107 -1.77 -9.55 4.65
CA LEU A 107 -0.82 -8.55 5.12
C LEU A 107 -1.36 -7.79 6.32
N ARG A 108 -0.47 -7.51 7.27
CA ARG A 108 -0.76 -6.66 8.42
C ARG A 108 -0.76 -5.21 7.95
N ILE A 109 -1.75 -4.45 8.38
CA ILE A 109 -1.92 -3.07 7.98
C ILE A 109 -1.73 -2.14 9.18
N TRP A 110 -1.32 -0.91 8.87
CA TRP A 110 -1.14 0.16 9.81
C TRP A 110 -1.65 1.48 9.25
N SER A 111 -1.85 2.45 10.11
CA SER A 111 -2.19 3.82 9.75
C SER A 111 -1.39 4.79 10.63
N PRO A 112 -0.89 5.92 10.09
CA PRO A 112 -0.14 6.92 10.85
C PRO A 112 -1.06 7.83 11.70
N THR A 113 -2.16 7.29 12.20
CA THR A 113 -3.28 8.03 12.76
C THR A 113 -3.42 7.78 14.26
N LEU A 114 -3.81 8.82 14.97
CA LEU A 114 -4.46 8.67 16.26
C LEU A 114 -5.97 8.64 16.04
N TYR A 115 -6.60 7.49 16.31
CA TYR A 115 -8.05 7.41 16.45
C TYR A 115 -8.50 7.87 17.84
N ARG A 116 -9.70 8.43 17.91
CA ARG A 116 -10.39 8.72 19.19
C ARG A 116 -10.57 7.43 19.99
N GLU A 117 -10.62 7.56 21.30
CA GLU A 117 -10.89 6.42 22.17
C GLU A 117 -12.26 5.82 21.86
N GLY A 118 -12.32 4.49 21.70
CA GLY A 118 -13.53 3.78 21.24
C GLY A 118 -13.89 4.02 19.77
N GLY A 119 -13.08 4.75 19.01
CA GLY A 119 -13.27 4.98 17.58
C GLY A 119 -13.00 3.73 16.74
N ARG A 120 -13.54 3.74 15.53
CA ARG A 120 -13.34 2.74 14.46
C ARG A 120 -12.41 3.29 13.39
N ARG A 121 -12.09 2.44 12.42
CA ARG A 121 -11.29 2.75 11.23
C ARG A 121 -12.08 3.57 10.22
N GLU A 122 -12.44 4.78 10.61
CA GLU A 122 -13.23 5.74 9.84
C GLU A 122 -12.58 7.13 9.95
N SER A 123 -12.70 7.95 8.90
CA SER A 123 -12.04 9.27 8.89
C SER A 123 -12.56 10.19 9.99
N ASP A 124 -13.86 10.10 10.32
CA ASP A 124 -14.51 10.89 11.38
C ASP A 124 -13.99 10.53 12.77
N ASP A 125 -13.33 9.38 12.90
CA ASP A 125 -12.74 8.91 14.15
C ASP A 125 -11.27 9.29 14.29
N VAL A 126 -10.67 9.89 13.26
CA VAL A 126 -9.27 10.34 13.27
C VAL A 126 -9.16 11.69 13.98
N VAL A 127 -8.29 11.75 14.98
CA VAL A 127 -7.93 12.99 15.68
C VAL A 127 -6.85 13.73 14.89
N HIS A 128 -5.74 13.03 14.61
CA HIS A 128 -4.60 13.61 13.92
C HIS A 128 -3.73 12.53 13.25
N LEU A 129 -2.80 12.98 12.39
CA LEU A 129 -1.83 12.14 11.72
C LEU A 129 -0.40 12.51 12.12
N SER A 130 0.43 11.49 12.33
CA SER A 130 1.82 11.62 12.77
C SER A 130 2.84 11.50 11.64
N CYS A 131 2.44 11.04 10.45
CA CYS A 131 3.33 10.87 9.30
C CYS A 131 2.63 11.26 7.99
N LEU A 132 3.38 11.85 7.05
CA LEU A 132 3.04 11.83 5.63
C LEU A 132 3.53 10.53 5.01
N VAL A 133 2.64 9.78 4.36
CA VAL A 133 2.97 8.52 3.68
C VAL A 133 2.64 8.66 2.20
N LEU A 134 3.67 8.51 1.36
CA LEU A 134 3.56 8.53 -0.09
C LEU A 134 3.76 7.11 -0.62
N ASP A 135 2.74 6.56 -1.26
CA ASP A 135 2.77 5.22 -1.86
C ASP A 135 3.09 5.34 -3.35
N TYR A 136 4.23 4.82 -3.77
CA TYR A 136 4.67 4.80 -5.16
C TYR A 136 4.47 3.41 -5.74
N ASP A 137 3.55 3.30 -6.69
CA ASP A 137 3.14 2.02 -7.28
C ASP A 137 3.32 1.93 -8.81
N SER A 138 3.75 3.04 -9.43
CA SER A 138 3.86 3.24 -10.88
C SER A 138 5.22 2.84 -11.47
N GLY A 139 6.21 2.47 -10.65
CA GLY A 139 7.55 2.09 -11.14
C GLY A 139 8.57 3.23 -11.13
N VAL A 140 8.28 4.35 -10.46
CA VAL A 140 9.25 5.44 -10.27
C VAL A 140 10.52 4.91 -9.58
N PRO A 141 11.73 5.29 -10.02
CA PRO A 141 12.96 4.96 -9.32
C PRO A 141 12.96 5.47 -7.87
N ILE A 142 13.39 4.63 -6.93
CA ILE A 142 13.33 4.92 -5.48
C ILE A 142 14.16 6.16 -5.13
N GLU A 143 15.34 6.25 -5.72
CA GLU A 143 16.36 7.26 -5.49
C GLU A 143 15.90 8.62 -6.01
N GLU A 144 15.26 8.62 -7.19
CA GLU A 144 14.68 9.81 -7.80
C GLU A 144 13.55 10.36 -6.92
N ALA A 145 12.66 9.50 -6.44
CA ALA A 145 11.61 9.92 -5.51
C ALA A 145 12.20 10.43 -4.19
N SER A 146 13.15 9.71 -3.58
CA SER A 146 13.79 10.07 -2.31
C SER A 146 14.55 11.41 -2.40
N ALA A 147 15.16 11.72 -3.55
CA ALA A 147 15.91 12.96 -3.76
C ALA A 147 15.06 14.22 -3.53
N GLN A 148 13.76 14.15 -3.82
CA GLN A 148 12.81 15.25 -3.62
C GLN A 148 12.55 15.57 -2.15
N TRP A 149 12.93 14.68 -1.23
CA TRP A 149 12.63 14.78 0.21
C TRP A 149 13.89 14.87 1.07
N THR A 150 15.02 15.24 0.47
CA THR A 150 16.34 15.25 1.12
C THR A 150 16.45 16.17 2.33
N GLU A 151 15.63 17.22 2.37
CA GLU A 151 15.57 18.24 3.43
C GLU A 151 14.97 17.70 4.74
N TRP A 152 14.24 16.59 4.69
CA TRP A 152 13.55 16.03 5.85
C TRP A 152 13.87 14.56 6.11
N TYR A 153 13.75 14.19 7.37
CA TYR A 153 13.81 12.80 7.79
C TYR A 153 12.75 12.00 7.06
N HIS A 154 13.16 10.91 6.43
CA HIS A 154 12.21 9.98 5.85
C HIS A 154 12.74 8.55 5.84
N VAL A 155 11.81 7.62 5.89
CA VAL A 155 12.06 6.19 5.77
C VAL A 155 11.51 5.73 4.43
N VAL A 156 12.32 5.00 3.67
CA VAL A 156 11.87 4.32 2.46
C VAL A 156 11.85 2.83 2.73
N HIS A 157 10.80 2.16 2.28
CA HIS A 157 10.78 0.70 2.22
C HIS A 157 9.99 0.20 1.01
N THR A 158 10.46 -0.88 0.40
CA THR A 158 9.73 -1.55 -0.69
C THR A 158 8.44 -2.22 -0.20
N THR A 159 7.44 -2.35 -1.06
CA THR A 159 6.18 -3.03 -0.75
C THR A 159 6.24 -4.50 -1.15
N TRP A 160 5.20 -5.26 -0.77
CA TRP A 160 5.02 -6.66 -1.14
C TRP A 160 5.20 -6.91 -2.63
N SER A 161 4.75 -6.00 -3.50
CA SER A 161 4.74 -6.21 -4.95
C SER A 161 5.97 -5.67 -5.67
N HIS A 162 6.96 -5.14 -4.95
CA HIS A 162 8.20 -4.61 -5.52
C HIS A 162 8.93 -5.63 -6.40
N ARG A 163 9.45 -5.13 -7.53
CA ARG A 163 10.42 -5.80 -8.41
C ARG A 163 11.49 -4.78 -8.80
N PRO A 164 12.74 -5.19 -9.08
CA PRO A 164 13.79 -4.27 -9.52
C PRO A 164 13.39 -3.46 -10.76
N GLU A 165 12.68 -4.08 -11.71
CA GLU A 165 12.26 -3.46 -12.98
C GLU A 165 11.00 -2.60 -12.84
N HIS A 166 10.24 -2.80 -11.75
CA HIS A 166 9.04 -2.01 -11.45
C HIS A 166 8.98 -1.72 -9.94
N PRO A 167 9.75 -0.71 -9.47
CA PRO A 167 9.80 -0.39 -8.06
C PRO A 167 8.42 0.00 -7.51
N LYS A 168 8.05 -0.66 -6.40
CA LYS A 168 6.89 -0.30 -5.59
C LYS A 168 7.36 -0.10 -4.16
N PHE A 169 7.14 1.08 -3.60
CA PHE A 169 7.70 1.45 -2.31
C PHE A 169 6.88 2.55 -1.64
N ARG A 170 7.11 2.72 -0.34
CA ARG A 170 6.56 3.84 0.41
C ARG A 170 7.69 4.72 0.90
N LEU A 171 7.47 6.02 0.81
CA LEU A 171 8.28 7.04 1.47
C LEU A 171 7.45 7.62 2.61
N VAL A 172 7.96 7.50 3.83
CA VAL A 172 7.27 7.90 5.07
C VAL A 172 8.06 9.04 5.71
N LEU A 173 7.41 10.19 5.86
CA LEU A 173 7.94 11.36 6.58
C LEU A 173 7.26 11.48 7.95
N PRO A 174 7.93 11.13 9.06
CA PRO A 174 7.44 11.43 10.39
C PRO A 174 7.39 12.95 10.61
N LEU A 175 6.30 13.44 11.17
CA LEU A 175 6.08 14.87 11.35
C LEU A 175 6.57 15.33 12.73
N ALA A 176 7.24 16.48 12.78
CA ALA A 176 7.69 17.08 14.04
C ALA A 176 6.50 17.43 14.95
N LYS A 177 5.37 17.78 14.34
CA LYS A 177 4.09 18.06 14.98
C LYS A 177 2.96 17.39 14.19
N PRO A 178 1.99 16.76 14.86
CA PRO A 178 0.90 16.09 14.17
C PRO A 178 -0.04 17.06 13.44
N VAL A 179 -0.57 16.61 12.31
CA VAL A 179 -1.55 17.36 11.49
C VAL A 179 -2.96 16.93 11.88
N LEU A 180 -3.85 17.88 12.15
CA LEU A 180 -5.26 17.60 12.45
C LEU A 180 -5.94 16.92 11.26
N ALA A 181 -6.89 16.03 11.53
CA ALA A 181 -7.61 15.31 10.48
C ALA A 181 -8.30 16.23 9.46
N GLU A 182 -8.85 17.36 9.90
CA GLU A 182 -9.51 18.37 9.05
C GLU A 182 -8.53 19.11 8.11
N ASP A 183 -7.26 19.27 8.53
CA ASP A 183 -6.20 19.94 7.76
C ASP A 183 -5.44 18.94 6.87
N TRP A 184 -5.76 17.65 6.95
CA TRP A 184 -5.01 16.59 6.28
C TRP A 184 -5.05 16.69 4.77
N ARG A 185 -6.23 16.95 4.19
CA ARG A 185 -6.39 16.86 2.73
C ARG A 185 -5.56 17.90 1.97
N PRO A 186 -5.55 19.20 2.35
CA PRO A 186 -4.61 20.16 1.77
C PRO A 186 -3.14 19.79 2.00
N PHE A 187 -2.80 19.33 3.21
CA PHE A 187 -1.43 18.92 3.55
C PHE A 187 -0.95 17.73 2.70
N TRP A 188 -1.83 16.74 2.47
CA TRP A 188 -1.56 15.62 1.58
C TRP A 188 -1.38 16.06 0.13
N TRP A 189 -2.19 17.01 -0.36
CA TRP A 189 -2.07 17.54 -1.72
C TRP A 189 -0.74 18.25 -1.95
N TRP A 190 -0.28 19.06 -0.99
CA TRP A 190 1.06 19.63 -1.05
C TRP A 190 2.13 18.55 -1.20
N GLY A 191 1.98 17.44 -0.47
CA GLY A 191 2.90 16.32 -0.55
C GLY A 191 2.88 15.62 -1.91
N ALA A 192 1.67 15.42 -2.47
CA ALA A 192 1.48 14.81 -3.78
C ALA A 192 1.98 15.71 -4.92
N GLU A 193 1.74 17.02 -4.85
CA GLU A 193 2.27 18.01 -5.80
C GLU A 193 3.79 18.00 -5.80
N ARG A 194 4.41 18.00 -4.61
CA ARG A 194 5.87 17.88 -4.49
C ARG A 194 6.39 16.57 -5.10
N ALA A 195 5.65 15.48 -4.94
CA ALA A 195 5.94 14.18 -5.56
C ALA A 195 5.73 14.13 -7.09
N GLY A 196 5.28 15.24 -7.70
CA GLY A 196 4.91 15.31 -9.11
C GLY A 196 3.65 14.50 -9.44
N MET A 197 2.77 14.30 -8.46
CA MET A 197 1.52 13.52 -8.58
C MET A 197 1.73 12.05 -8.92
N ARG A 198 2.93 11.52 -8.65
CA ARG A 198 3.32 10.14 -8.99
C ARG A 198 3.02 9.12 -7.89
N ASN A 199 2.56 9.58 -6.72
CA ASN A 199 2.06 8.74 -5.65
C ASN A 199 0.58 8.38 -5.85
N ASP A 200 0.12 7.28 -5.26
CA ASP A 200 -1.27 6.81 -5.38
C ASP A 200 -2.27 7.82 -4.74
N PRO A 201 -3.19 8.42 -5.53
CA PRO A 201 -4.16 9.38 -5.02
C PRO A 201 -5.30 8.77 -4.21
N ALA A 202 -5.45 7.44 -4.19
CA ALA A 202 -6.44 6.76 -3.36
C ALA A 202 -6.14 6.88 -1.85
N LEU A 203 -4.90 7.25 -1.48
CA LEU A 203 -4.40 7.25 -0.10
C LEU A 203 -4.41 8.63 0.58
N LYS A 204 -5.28 9.53 0.10
CA LYS A 204 -5.46 10.89 0.62
C LYS A 204 -6.39 11.02 1.84
N SER A 205 -7.01 9.92 2.26
CA SER A 205 -7.95 9.93 3.39
C SER A 205 -7.19 9.96 4.72
N PRO A 206 -7.68 10.69 5.74
CA PRO A 206 -7.12 10.61 7.09
C PRO A 206 -7.03 9.17 7.61
N ALA A 207 -8.04 8.34 7.36
CA ALA A 207 -8.07 6.94 7.80
C ALA A 207 -7.39 5.97 6.81
N SER A 208 -6.54 6.46 5.90
CA SER A 208 -5.80 5.60 4.96
C SER A 208 -4.91 4.60 5.71
N ASN A 209 -4.88 3.38 5.19
CA ASN A 209 -4.14 2.26 5.75
C ASN A 209 -3.14 1.73 4.74
N TYR A 210 -1.99 1.30 5.24
CA TYR A 210 -0.88 0.83 4.47
C TYR A 210 -0.48 -0.56 4.97
N ALA A 211 -0.08 -1.46 4.08
CA ALA A 211 0.53 -2.69 4.54
C ALA A 211 1.87 -2.38 5.24
N LEU A 212 2.13 -3.03 6.38
CA LEU A 212 3.45 -3.09 6.97
C LEU A 212 4.44 -3.73 5.97
N PRO A 213 5.73 -3.40 6.03
CA PRO A 213 6.72 -4.01 5.16
C PRO A 213 6.67 -5.53 5.29
N ALA A 214 6.58 -6.24 4.17
CA ALA A 214 6.45 -7.68 4.16
C ALA A 214 7.09 -8.28 2.90
N ILE A 215 7.63 -9.49 3.04
CA ILE A 215 8.27 -10.24 1.96
C ILE A 215 7.82 -11.71 1.94
N ARG A 216 7.80 -12.28 0.74
CA ARG A 216 7.48 -13.69 0.46
C ARG A 216 8.54 -14.64 1.01
N GLY A 217 9.79 -14.24 0.90
CA GLY A 217 10.98 -15.02 1.21
C GLY A 217 12.19 -14.11 1.43
N ARG A 218 13.23 -14.64 2.08
CA ARG A 218 14.46 -13.89 2.39
C ARG A 218 15.20 -13.39 1.14
N GLU A 219 15.06 -14.14 0.05
CA GLU A 219 15.67 -13.84 -1.26
C GLU A 219 14.87 -12.85 -2.09
N GLN A 220 13.67 -12.44 -1.66
CA GLN A 220 12.92 -11.44 -2.40
C GLN A 220 13.71 -10.13 -2.44
N PRO A 221 13.92 -9.53 -3.63
CA PRO A 221 14.48 -8.18 -3.74
C PRO A 221 13.67 -7.22 -2.89
N ARG A 222 14.37 -6.47 -2.05
CA ARG A 222 13.79 -5.47 -1.16
C ARG A 222 14.82 -4.39 -0.91
N GLN A 223 14.33 -3.21 -0.59
CA GLN A 223 15.16 -2.13 -0.09
C GLN A 223 14.43 -1.49 1.10
N ALA A 224 15.20 -1.12 2.12
CA ALA A 224 14.73 -0.17 3.12
C ALA A 224 15.91 0.65 3.65
N PHE A 225 15.72 1.95 3.76
CA PHE A 225 16.74 2.86 4.27
C PHE A 225 16.11 4.07 4.94
N VAL A 226 16.95 4.80 5.67
CA VAL A 226 16.57 6.04 6.34
C VAL A 226 17.44 7.15 5.81
N ARG A 227 16.81 8.26 5.42
CA ARG A 227 17.52 9.53 5.29
C ARG A 227 17.37 10.31 6.57
N ARG A 228 18.50 10.62 7.21
CA ARG A 228 18.54 11.46 8.40
C ARG A 228 18.59 12.93 8.01
N ALA A 229 17.65 13.69 8.55
CA ALA A 229 17.52 15.14 8.45
C ALA A 229 16.54 15.59 9.56
N PRO A 230 16.23 16.88 9.71
CA PRO A 230 15.16 17.31 10.61
C PRO A 230 13.80 16.70 10.23
N LEU A 231 12.93 16.48 11.21
CA LEU A 231 11.54 16.09 10.92
C LEU A 231 10.82 17.24 10.19
N LEU A 232 9.91 16.90 9.28
CA LEU A 232 9.02 17.88 8.64
C LEU A 232 8.13 18.52 9.71
N ASP A 233 8.27 19.83 9.96
CA ASP A 233 7.39 20.60 10.86
C ASP A 233 6.33 21.33 10.04
N PRO A 234 5.08 20.80 9.97
CA PRO A 234 4.04 21.37 9.11
C PRO A 234 3.72 22.84 9.42
N LEU A 235 3.89 23.26 10.68
CA LEU A 235 3.62 24.63 11.09
C LEU A 235 4.76 25.56 10.66
N ARG A 236 6.02 25.10 10.80
CA ARG A 236 7.19 25.89 10.40
C ARG A 236 7.24 26.11 8.89
N GLU A 237 6.84 25.09 8.13
CA GLU A 237 6.75 25.16 6.66
C GLU A 237 5.51 25.94 6.17
N GLY A 238 4.64 26.42 7.08
CA GLY A 238 3.43 27.15 6.72
C GLY A 238 2.35 26.30 6.04
N LEU A 239 2.44 24.97 6.15
CA LEU A 239 1.52 24.02 5.53
C LEU A 239 0.21 23.88 6.32
N VAL A 240 0.25 24.20 7.60
CA VAL A 240 -0.91 24.24 8.50
C VAL A 240 -0.88 25.51 9.35
N LYS A 241 -2.05 25.99 9.77
CA LYS A 241 -2.17 27.18 10.65
C LYS A 241 -2.04 26.85 12.13
N ARG A 242 -2.33 25.60 12.48
CA ARG A 242 -2.26 25.06 13.84
C ARG A 242 -1.87 23.59 13.76
N VAL A 243 -1.44 23.04 14.88
CA VAL A 243 -1.08 21.62 15.00
C VAL A 243 -1.99 20.96 16.02
N ALA A 244 -2.14 19.64 15.91
CA ALA A 244 -2.81 18.87 16.95
C ALA A 244 -1.94 18.81 18.21
N ASP A 245 -2.58 18.52 19.34
CA ASP A 245 -1.85 18.16 20.55
C ASP A 245 -1.00 16.91 20.31
N PRO A 246 0.18 16.79 20.96
CA PRO A 246 0.97 15.56 20.87
C PRO A 246 0.14 14.37 21.37
N PRO A 247 0.38 13.16 20.84
CA PRO A 247 -0.38 11.99 21.25
C PRO A 247 -0.18 11.70 22.73
N PRO A 248 -1.21 11.14 23.41
CA PRO A 248 -1.12 10.80 24.82
C PRO A 248 -0.05 9.73 25.05
N ASP A 249 0.47 9.66 26.28
CA ASP A 249 1.31 8.53 26.66
C ASP A 249 0.43 7.31 26.89
N LEU A 250 0.54 6.35 25.98
CA LEU A 250 -0.12 5.06 26.09
C LEU A 250 0.93 3.99 26.42
N PRO A 251 0.64 3.04 27.32
CA PRO A 251 1.45 1.84 27.43
C PRO A 251 1.40 1.07 26.09
N PRO A 252 2.48 0.37 25.70
CA PRO A 252 2.47 -0.44 24.49
C PRO A 252 1.32 -1.47 24.52
N PRO A 253 0.59 -1.63 23.41
CA PRO A 253 -0.55 -2.52 23.34
C PRO A 253 -0.10 -3.99 23.17
N GLY A 254 0.54 -4.56 24.19
CA GLY A 254 1.02 -5.95 24.15
C GLY A 254 1.88 -6.28 22.92
N PRO A 255 1.95 -7.56 22.49
CA PRO A 255 2.63 -7.96 21.27
C PRO A 255 2.02 -7.31 20.03
N SER A 256 2.87 -6.74 19.18
CA SER A 256 2.50 -5.95 18.01
C SER A 256 3.32 -6.33 16.78
N HIS A 257 2.64 -6.45 15.64
CA HIS A 257 3.30 -6.64 14.35
C HIS A 257 4.27 -5.50 14.02
N TRP A 258 4.05 -4.30 14.57
CA TRP A 258 4.96 -3.16 14.41
C TRP A 258 6.27 -3.37 15.16
N ARG A 259 6.15 -3.70 16.45
CA ARG A 259 7.28 -3.81 17.39
C ARG A 259 8.11 -5.06 17.15
N GLY A 260 7.58 -6.02 16.40
CA GLY A 260 8.30 -7.23 15.99
C GLY A 260 8.38 -8.28 17.08
N ASP A 261 7.52 -8.16 18.09
CA ASP A 261 7.41 -9.03 19.26
C ASP A 261 6.18 -9.96 19.19
N ASP A 262 5.48 -9.97 18.05
CA ASP A 262 4.43 -10.94 17.78
C ASP A 262 5.02 -12.36 17.62
N PRO A 263 4.67 -13.31 18.52
CA PRO A 263 5.22 -14.67 18.49
C PRO A 263 4.78 -15.51 17.27
N ASP A 264 3.70 -15.12 16.58
CA ASP A 264 3.15 -15.87 15.44
C ASP A 264 3.80 -15.50 14.10
N GLU A 265 4.57 -14.41 14.06
CA GLU A 265 5.21 -13.89 12.86
C GLU A 265 6.72 -14.08 12.89
N LYS A 266 7.32 -14.11 11.70
CA LYS A 266 8.77 -14.09 11.54
C LYS A 266 9.16 -12.78 10.89
N PHE A 267 10.27 -12.21 11.35
CA PHE A 267 10.74 -10.92 10.88
C PHE A 267 12.13 -11.01 10.27
N VAL A 268 12.40 -10.10 9.35
CA VAL A 268 13.73 -9.81 8.83
C VAL A 268 13.95 -8.32 9.00
N ASP A 269 14.82 -7.96 9.92
CA ASP A 269 15.26 -6.58 10.07
C ASP A 269 16.19 -6.23 8.91
N HIS A 270 15.88 -5.14 8.20
CA HIS A 270 16.83 -4.58 7.26
C HIS A 270 17.95 -3.90 8.07
N PRO A 271 19.24 -4.08 7.70
CA PRO A 271 20.32 -3.36 8.37
C PRO A 271 20.02 -1.86 8.40
N ARG A 272 20.23 -1.26 9.57
CA ARG A 272 20.10 0.20 9.79
C ARG A 272 21.30 0.98 9.22
N GLU A 273 22.15 0.32 8.44
CA GLU A 273 23.34 0.92 7.86
C GLU A 273 22.95 1.99 6.84
N PRO A 274 23.62 3.15 6.86
CA PRO A 274 23.34 4.20 5.90
C PRO A 274 23.94 3.81 4.55
N PHE A 275 23.42 4.47 3.52
CA PHE A 275 24.13 4.83 2.28
C PHE A 275 23.95 3.90 1.07
N VAL A 276 23.42 4.49 -0.01
CA VAL A 276 24.12 4.62 -1.29
C VAL A 276 23.71 5.97 -1.88
N ALA A 277 24.62 6.93 -1.96
CA ALA A 277 24.48 7.98 -2.96
C ALA A 277 24.54 7.25 -4.31
N ALA A 278 23.41 7.17 -5.02
CA ALA A 278 23.43 6.59 -6.35
C ALA A 278 24.46 7.36 -7.17
N GLU A 279 25.52 6.68 -7.60
CA GLU A 279 26.24 7.20 -8.75
C GLU A 279 25.24 7.30 -9.90
N PRO A 280 25.20 8.44 -10.61
CA PRO A 280 24.27 8.58 -11.73
C PRO A 280 24.62 7.48 -12.74
N LEU A 281 23.69 6.55 -12.92
CA LEU A 281 23.68 5.72 -14.12
C LEU A 281 23.47 6.71 -15.27
N PHE A 282 24.55 7.00 -15.99
CA PHE A 282 24.48 7.61 -17.31
C PHE A 282 23.56 6.73 -18.17
N VAL A 283 22.33 7.16 -18.36
CA VAL A 283 21.51 6.67 -19.47
C VAL A 283 22.01 7.45 -20.67
N SER A 284 22.68 6.74 -21.57
CA SER A 284 23.04 7.22 -22.89
C SER A 284 21.76 7.64 -23.63
N ASP A 285 21.72 8.91 -24.07
CA ASP A 285 20.75 9.39 -25.05
C ASP A 285 20.95 8.62 -26.36
N GLU A 286 20.06 7.66 -26.65
CA GLU A 286 19.59 7.44 -28.01
C GLU A 286 18.08 7.16 -27.97
N PRO A 287 17.27 7.86 -28.80
CA PRO A 287 15.83 7.69 -28.84
C PRO A 287 15.49 6.48 -29.71
N ASP A 288 14.87 5.45 -29.12
CA ASP A 288 14.20 4.41 -29.92
C ASP A 288 12.75 4.83 -30.12
N GLU A 289 12.47 5.27 -31.35
CA GLU A 289 11.14 5.56 -31.85
C GLU A 289 10.31 4.26 -31.90
N SER A 290 9.44 4.07 -30.93
CA SER A 290 8.10 3.53 -31.18
C SER A 290 7.33 3.46 -29.87
N ASP A 291 6.45 4.42 -29.63
CA ASP A 291 5.24 4.09 -28.90
C ASP A 291 4.03 4.77 -29.52
N PHE A 292 3.06 3.90 -29.75
CA PHE A 292 1.88 4.03 -30.56
C PHE A 292 0.92 5.07 -29.97
N ASP A 293 0.38 5.92 -30.85
CA ASP A 293 -0.70 6.86 -30.58
C ASP A 293 -1.88 6.20 -29.84
N LEU A 294 -2.15 6.66 -28.62
CA LEU A 294 -3.36 6.30 -27.88
C LEU A 294 -3.94 7.47 -27.07
N PHE A 295 -3.84 8.67 -27.65
CA PHE A 295 -4.64 9.83 -27.24
C PHE A 295 -5.40 10.35 -28.46
N GLY A 296 -6.60 9.81 -28.67
CA GLY A 296 -7.59 10.41 -29.56
C GLY A 296 -8.29 11.56 -28.83
N ASP A 297 -8.37 12.69 -29.53
CA ASP A 297 -8.88 13.97 -29.07
C ASP A 297 -10.29 13.90 -28.48
N GLY A 298 -10.46 14.53 -27.31
CA GLY A 298 -11.77 14.72 -26.68
C GLY A 298 -12.45 15.98 -27.18
N GLU A 299 -13.34 15.84 -28.18
CA GLU A 299 -14.39 16.83 -28.43
C GLU A 299 -15.69 16.43 -27.72
N ALA A 300 -16.29 17.43 -27.09
CA ALA A 300 -17.53 17.35 -26.32
C ALA A 300 -18.74 17.00 -27.20
N ASN A 301 -19.69 16.22 -26.68
CA ASN A 301 -21.12 16.55 -26.77
C ASN A 301 -22.03 15.72 -25.86
N ALA A 302 -22.98 16.45 -25.28
CA ALA A 302 -24.38 16.15 -25.00
C ALA A 302 -24.79 14.93 -24.16
N ARG A 303 -25.48 15.27 -23.06
CA ARG A 303 -26.47 14.46 -22.34
C ARG A 303 -27.51 13.87 -23.30
N GLU A 304 -27.82 12.59 -23.15
CA GLU A 304 -29.16 12.06 -23.39
C GLU A 304 -29.46 10.94 -22.39
N GLU A 305 -30.55 11.13 -21.66
CA GLU A 305 -31.18 10.15 -20.78
C GLU A 305 -31.72 8.99 -21.63
N ARG A 306 -31.43 7.76 -21.22
CA ARG A 306 -32.27 6.60 -21.56
C ARG A 306 -32.46 5.72 -20.33
N GLU A 307 -33.69 5.77 -19.84
CA GLU A 307 -34.28 4.81 -18.91
C GLU A 307 -34.35 3.41 -19.53
N GLY A 308 -34.16 2.38 -18.71
CA GLY A 308 -34.48 0.99 -19.04
C GLY A 308 -33.28 0.08 -19.31
N GLY A 309 -32.57 -0.34 -18.26
CA GLY A 309 -31.63 -1.46 -18.28
C GLY A 309 -32.07 -2.54 -17.29
N GLU A 310 -32.10 -3.80 -17.74
CA GLU A 310 -32.43 -4.99 -16.94
C GLU A 310 -31.61 -5.07 -15.64
N PRO A 311 -32.19 -5.59 -14.54
CA PRO A 311 -31.49 -5.72 -13.27
C PRO A 311 -30.31 -6.69 -13.39
N ASP A 312 -29.15 -6.28 -12.88
CA ASP A 312 -27.95 -7.11 -12.73
C ASP A 312 -28.31 -8.38 -11.92
N PRO A 313 -28.17 -9.59 -12.49
CA PRO A 313 -28.55 -10.82 -11.82
C PRO A 313 -27.61 -11.23 -10.68
N TRP A 314 -26.63 -10.39 -10.31
CA TRP A 314 -25.71 -10.64 -9.18
C TRP A 314 -25.63 -9.48 -8.17
N ALA A 315 -26.62 -8.57 -8.16
CA ALA A 315 -26.73 -7.53 -7.14
C ALA A 315 -26.85 -8.10 -5.70
N ASP A 316 -27.29 -9.37 -5.56
CA ASP A 316 -27.57 -9.99 -4.26
C ASP A 316 -26.41 -10.80 -3.63
N GLU A 317 -25.18 -10.76 -4.18
CA GLU A 317 -24.00 -11.41 -3.53
C GLU A 317 -23.07 -10.41 -2.80
N PHE A 318 -23.58 -9.23 -2.44
CA PHE A 318 -22.86 -8.24 -1.61
C PHE A 318 -23.40 -8.06 -0.19
N ASP A 319 -24.50 -8.72 0.20
CA ASP A 319 -25.12 -8.55 1.53
C ASP A 319 -24.59 -9.48 2.63
N ASP A 320 -23.67 -10.41 2.33
CA ASP A 320 -23.00 -11.24 3.34
C ASP A 320 -21.64 -10.67 3.80
N LEU A 321 -21.38 -9.38 3.53
CA LEU A 321 -20.20 -8.64 3.99
C LEU A 321 -20.57 -7.26 4.53
N PHE A 322 -21.42 -7.21 5.56
CA PHE A 322 -21.49 -6.12 6.53
C PHE A 322 -21.43 -6.66 7.96
#